data_AF-A0A2V2UNA3-F1
#
_entry.id   AF-A0A2V2UNA3-F1
#
_cell.length_a   1.000
_cell.length_b   1.000
_cell.length_c   1.000
_cell.angle_alpha   90.00
_cell.angle_beta   90.00
_cell.angle_gamma   90.00
#
_symmetry.space_group_name_H-M   'P 1'
#
loop_
_entity.id
_entity.type
_entity.pdbx_description
1 polymer ?
#
loop_
_entity_poly.entity_id
_entity_poly.type
_entity_poly.pdbx_seq_one_letter_code
_entity_poly.pdbx_strand_id
1 'polypeptide(L)'
;MIEFLQAHYLVEDDIMDGSVMRRGKPCWYRFPGVTTQCAINDGIILKSWTQIMAWHYFADRPFLKDLLCLFQKVDYATAIGQMYDVTSMCDSNKLDPEVAQPDDYRLRRIYAGHLQAHSEVQDNLLHVPAATRNGTFSKRGSRLRRDEFGGASGTHLIGEYFQVQDDVMDCFTPPEQLGKVGTDIEDAKCSWLAVTFLGKANAAQVAEFKANYGEKDPAKVAVVKRLYSKANLQADFAAYEAEVVREVESLIEQLKVKSPTFAESVAVVWEKTHKRKK
;
A
#
# COMPACT_ATOMS: atom_id res chain seq x y z
N MET A 1 -13.60 6.81 10.56
CA MET A 1 -13.75 5.49 9.91
C MET A 1 -12.48 5.09 9.19
N ILE A 2 -12.04 5.82 8.15
CA ILE A 2 -10.88 5.40 7.35
C ILE A 2 -9.58 5.32 8.16
N GLU A 3 -9.26 6.34 8.97
CA GLU A 3 -8.08 6.31 9.85
C GLU A 3 -8.08 5.14 10.85
N PHE A 4 -9.27 4.72 11.32
CA PHE A 4 -9.40 3.56 12.21
C PHE A 4 -9.23 2.24 11.45
N LEU A 5 -9.66 2.20 10.18
CA LEU A 5 -9.39 1.07 9.30
C LEU A 5 -7.88 0.96 8.99
N GLN A 6 -7.22 2.08 8.70
CA GLN A 6 -5.76 2.09 8.54
C GLN A 6 -5.07 1.66 9.83
N ALA A 7 -5.51 2.14 10.99
CA ALA A 7 -4.94 1.73 12.27
C ALA A 7 -5.09 0.21 12.51
N HIS A 8 -6.24 -0.38 12.16
CA HIS A 8 -6.42 -1.83 12.17
C HIS A 8 -5.34 -2.51 11.31
N TYR A 9 -5.21 -2.14 10.04
CA TYR A 9 -4.23 -2.77 9.16
C TYR A 9 -2.81 -2.60 9.67
N LEU A 10 -2.40 -1.41 10.12
CA LEU A 10 -1.04 -1.19 10.62
C LEU A 10 -0.73 -2.03 11.89
N VAL A 11 -1.72 -2.27 12.76
CA VAL A 11 -1.53 -3.12 13.94
C VAL A 11 -1.29 -4.57 13.53
N GLU A 12 -2.08 -5.11 12.61
CA GLU A 12 -1.93 -6.49 12.15
C GLU A 12 -0.68 -6.67 11.25
N ASP A 13 -0.42 -5.70 10.37
CA ASP A 13 0.72 -5.64 9.44
C ASP A 13 2.05 -5.67 10.20
N ASP A 14 2.20 -4.83 11.22
CA ASP A 14 3.39 -4.83 12.08
C ASP A 14 3.66 -6.21 12.72
N ILE A 15 2.61 -6.99 13.00
CA ILE A 15 2.72 -8.35 13.54
C ILE A 15 3.12 -9.34 12.44
N MET A 16 2.45 -9.29 11.28
CA MET A 16 2.70 -10.17 10.13
C MET A 16 4.14 -10.03 9.62
N ASP A 17 4.63 -8.79 9.56
CA ASP A 17 5.97 -8.43 9.08
C ASP A 17 7.03 -8.46 10.18
N GLY A 18 6.63 -8.71 11.44
CA GLY A 18 7.57 -8.70 12.56
C GLY A 18 8.25 -7.35 12.79
N SER A 19 7.65 -6.25 12.33
CA SER A 19 8.20 -4.88 12.41
C SER A 19 8.45 -4.42 13.86
N VAL A 20 9.41 -3.51 14.02
CA VAL A 20 9.85 -3.04 15.36
C VAL A 20 9.34 -1.64 15.68
N MET A 21 9.27 -0.75 14.69
CA MET A 21 8.96 0.67 14.87
C MET A 21 7.93 1.14 13.85
N ARG A 22 6.94 1.92 14.31
CA ARG A 22 5.92 2.57 13.50
C ARG A 22 5.71 4.00 13.99
N ARG A 23 5.79 4.98 13.08
CA ARG A 23 5.60 6.42 13.38
C ARG A 23 6.50 6.91 14.53
N GLY A 24 7.75 6.43 14.58
CA GLY A 24 8.77 6.81 15.57
C GLY A 24 8.56 6.24 16.97
N LYS A 25 7.66 5.26 17.12
CA LYS A 25 7.39 4.55 18.38
C LYS A 25 7.43 3.04 18.15
N PRO A 26 7.54 2.20 19.19
CA PRO A 26 7.38 0.76 19.03
C PRO A 26 6.06 0.43 18.33
N CYS A 27 6.05 -0.62 17.49
CA CYS A 27 4.81 -1.18 16.96
C CYS A 27 3.88 -1.58 18.13
N TRP A 28 2.56 -1.58 17.92
CA TRP A 28 1.60 -1.77 19.01
C TRP A 28 1.85 -3.06 19.82
N TYR A 29 2.07 -4.18 19.12
CA TYR A 29 2.36 -5.47 19.75
C TYR A 29 3.72 -5.56 20.46
N ARG A 30 4.58 -4.55 20.31
CA ARG A 30 5.89 -4.45 20.96
C ARG A 30 5.85 -3.65 22.27
N PHE A 31 4.72 -3.02 22.61
CA PHE A 31 4.60 -2.33 23.89
C PHE A 31 4.67 -3.33 25.06
N PRO A 32 5.42 -3.06 26.14
CA PRO A 32 5.62 -4.04 27.23
C PRO A 32 4.35 -4.57 27.90
N GLY A 33 3.28 -3.78 27.90
CA GLY A 33 1.97 -4.16 28.46
C GLY A 33 1.01 -4.80 27.46
N VAL A 34 1.42 -5.01 26.21
CA VAL A 34 0.58 -5.54 25.14
C VAL A 34 1.18 -6.85 24.67
N THR A 35 0.47 -7.95 24.86
CA THR A 35 0.87 -9.24 24.27
C THR A 35 0.46 -9.28 22.79
N THR A 36 1.10 -10.11 21.97
CA THR A 36 0.68 -10.31 20.57
C THR A 36 -0.78 -10.76 20.47
N GLN A 37 -1.24 -11.62 21.39
CA GLN A 37 -2.65 -12.05 21.42
C GLN A 37 -3.60 -10.89 21.70
N CYS A 38 -3.24 -9.98 22.61
CA CYS A 38 -4.01 -8.75 22.84
C CYS A 38 -3.98 -7.83 21.62
N ALA A 39 -2.81 -7.64 21.01
CA ALA A 39 -2.65 -6.75 19.85
C ALA A 39 -3.51 -7.18 18.65
N ILE A 40 -3.59 -8.48 18.36
CA ILE A 40 -4.49 -9.04 17.33
C ILE A 40 -5.95 -8.68 17.65
N ASN A 41 -6.37 -8.89 18.89
CA ASN A 41 -7.74 -8.53 19.29
C ASN A 41 -7.99 -7.02 19.24
N ASP A 42 -7.01 -6.19 19.61
CA ASP A 42 -7.08 -4.73 19.52
C ASP A 42 -7.22 -4.27 18.07
N GLY A 43 -6.54 -4.92 17.13
CA GLY A 43 -6.73 -4.73 15.70
C GLY A 43 -8.17 -5.02 15.26
N ILE A 44 -8.75 -6.14 15.70
CA ILE A 44 -10.17 -6.47 15.44
C ILE A 44 -11.12 -5.40 16.04
N ILE A 45 -10.83 -4.89 17.24
CA ILE A 45 -11.60 -3.82 17.88
C ILE A 45 -11.52 -2.53 17.05
N LEU A 46 -10.34 -2.13 16.58
CA LEU A 46 -10.15 -0.95 15.73
C LEU A 46 -11.02 -1.00 14.48
N LYS A 47 -11.08 -2.16 13.81
CA LYS A 47 -11.97 -2.38 12.67
C LYS A 47 -13.44 -2.31 13.06
N SER A 48 -13.82 -2.92 14.19
CA SER A 48 -15.21 -2.91 14.68
C SER A 48 -15.70 -1.50 15.02
N TRP A 49 -14.84 -0.64 15.59
CA TRP A 49 -15.16 0.77 15.85
C TRP A 49 -15.56 1.53 14.59
N THR A 50 -15.02 1.17 13.40
CA THR A 50 -15.45 1.79 12.15
C THR A 50 -16.95 1.61 11.89
N GLN A 51 -17.48 0.43 12.20
CA GLN A 51 -18.89 0.09 12.00
C GLN A 51 -19.76 0.72 13.07
N ILE A 52 -19.33 0.64 14.35
CA ILE A 52 -20.06 1.27 15.47
C ILE A 52 -20.21 2.78 15.22
N MET A 53 -19.14 3.46 14.81
CA MET A 53 -19.21 4.88 14.44
C MET A 53 -20.19 5.12 13.29
N ALA A 54 -20.13 4.32 12.23
CA ALA A 54 -21.02 4.50 11.08
C ALA A 54 -22.48 4.35 11.45
N TRP A 55 -22.83 3.28 12.15
CA TRP A 55 -24.20 3.03 12.60
C TRP A 55 -24.69 4.07 13.61
N HIS A 56 -23.82 4.57 14.49
CA HIS A 56 -24.19 5.60 15.45
C HIS A 56 -24.43 6.97 14.79
N TYR A 57 -23.49 7.46 13.99
CA TYR A 57 -23.55 8.82 13.45
C TYR A 57 -24.37 8.94 12.16
N PHE A 58 -24.57 7.85 11.43
CA PHE A 58 -25.20 7.87 10.12
C PHE A 58 -26.49 7.03 10.04
N ALA A 59 -27.04 6.56 11.17
CA ALA A 59 -28.27 5.72 11.22
C ALA A 59 -29.38 6.19 10.27
N ASP A 60 -29.76 7.45 10.38
CA ASP A 60 -30.87 8.04 9.61
C ASP A 60 -30.42 8.68 8.30
N ARG A 61 -29.15 8.49 7.91
CA ARG A 61 -28.63 9.07 6.67
C ARG A 61 -29.00 8.16 5.50
N PRO A 62 -29.60 8.71 4.42
CA PRO A 62 -30.06 7.92 3.27
C PRO A 62 -28.92 7.19 2.55
N PHE A 63 -27.68 7.60 2.79
CA PHE A 63 -26.49 7.03 2.20
C PHE A 63 -25.84 5.88 2.96
N LEU A 64 -26.29 5.57 4.17
CA LEU A 64 -25.60 4.62 5.06
C LEU A 64 -25.31 3.29 4.37
N LYS A 65 -26.31 2.75 3.67
CA LYS A 65 -26.19 1.47 2.94
C LYS A 65 -25.11 1.53 1.86
N ASP A 66 -25.08 2.60 1.07
CA ASP A 66 -24.11 2.75 -0.03
C ASP A 66 -22.70 2.99 0.54
N LEU A 67 -22.57 3.77 1.61
CA LEU A 67 -21.32 3.99 2.34
C LEU A 67 -20.74 2.68 2.88
N LEU A 68 -21.53 1.91 3.62
CA LEU A 68 -21.08 0.64 4.20
C LEU A 68 -20.75 -0.40 3.12
N CYS A 69 -21.54 -0.47 2.05
CA CYS A 69 -21.26 -1.36 0.91
C CYS A 69 -19.92 -1.04 0.26
N LEU A 70 -19.62 0.24 0.02
CA LEU A 70 -18.33 0.65 -0.53
C LEU A 70 -17.20 0.36 0.46
N PHE A 71 -17.36 0.77 1.71
CA PHE A 71 -16.35 0.61 2.76
C PHE A 71 -15.95 -0.86 2.95
N GLN A 72 -16.92 -1.78 2.95
CA GLN A 72 -16.67 -3.21 3.09
C GLN A 72 -15.96 -3.81 1.86
N LYS A 73 -16.25 -3.32 0.65
CA LYS A 73 -15.53 -3.77 -0.55
C LYS A 73 -14.06 -3.37 -0.52
N VAL A 74 -13.77 -2.17 -0.02
CA VAL A 74 -12.40 -1.68 0.16
C VAL A 74 -11.66 -2.53 1.16
N ASP A 75 -12.24 -2.71 2.34
CA ASP A 75 -11.68 -3.55 3.41
C ASP A 75 -11.40 -4.98 2.92
N TYR A 76 -12.32 -5.56 2.15
CA TYR A 76 -12.10 -6.86 1.52
C TYR A 76 -10.94 -6.84 0.51
N ALA A 77 -10.89 -5.84 -0.39
CA ALA A 77 -9.82 -5.71 -1.37
C ALA A 77 -8.44 -5.55 -0.70
N THR A 78 -8.34 -4.74 0.37
CA THR A 78 -7.09 -4.61 1.15
C THR A 78 -6.66 -5.95 1.74
N ALA A 79 -7.59 -6.72 2.31
CA ALA A 79 -7.26 -8.02 2.90
C ALA A 79 -6.76 -9.03 1.86
N ILE A 80 -7.35 -9.01 0.65
CA ILE A 80 -6.84 -9.80 -0.49
C ILE A 80 -5.46 -9.30 -0.94
N GLY A 81 -5.23 -7.98 -0.92
CA GLY A 81 -3.92 -7.39 -1.17
C GLY A 81 -2.85 -7.85 -0.19
N GLN A 82 -3.19 -7.90 1.10
CA GLN A 82 -2.30 -8.43 2.14
C GLN A 82 -1.97 -9.90 1.88
N MET A 83 -2.95 -10.72 1.47
CA MET A 83 -2.70 -12.11 1.09
C MET A 83 -1.68 -12.20 -0.05
N TYR A 84 -1.80 -11.38 -1.09
CA TYR A 84 -0.82 -11.34 -2.17
C TYR A 84 0.56 -10.89 -1.69
N ASP A 85 0.62 -9.91 -0.79
CA ASP A 85 1.87 -9.44 -0.21
C ASP A 85 2.63 -10.54 0.55
N VAL A 86 1.97 -11.12 1.57
CA VAL A 86 2.59 -12.08 2.50
C VAL A 86 2.87 -13.45 1.86
N THR A 87 2.38 -13.70 0.65
CA THR A 87 2.68 -14.90 -0.14
C THR A 87 3.58 -14.63 -1.34
N SER A 88 4.01 -13.38 -1.55
CA SER A 88 4.70 -12.94 -2.77
C SER A 88 6.11 -13.52 -2.95
N MET A 89 6.73 -13.98 -1.86
CA MET A 89 8.04 -14.62 -1.83
C MET A 89 8.01 -16.13 -2.10
N CYS A 90 6.80 -16.73 -2.15
CA CYS A 90 6.59 -18.17 -2.29
C CYS A 90 6.24 -18.56 -3.73
N ASP A 91 6.62 -19.78 -4.14
CA ASP A 91 6.08 -20.37 -5.37
C ASP A 91 4.60 -20.72 -5.17
N SER A 92 3.72 -20.07 -5.92
CA SER A 92 2.27 -20.26 -5.80
C SER A 92 1.81 -21.71 -6.02
N ASN A 93 2.57 -22.51 -6.78
CA ASN A 93 2.25 -23.93 -7.01
C ASN A 93 2.55 -24.83 -5.81
N LYS A 94 3.25 -24.28 -4.81
CA LYS A 94 3.69 -25.00 -3.60
C LYS A 94 3.04 -24.45 -2.33
N LEU A 95 2.03 -23.58 -2.45
CA LEU A 95 1.28 -23.12 -1.29
C LEU A 95 0.51 -24.29 -0.69
N ASP A 96 0.93 -24.70 0.50
CA ASP A 96 0.39 -25.85 1.23
C ASP A 96 0.15 -25.44 2.70
N PRO A 97 -1.09 -25.48 3.19
CA PRO A 97 -1.40 -25.12 4.58
C PRO A 97 -0.85 -26.12 5.62
N GLU A 98 -0.43 -27.31 5.20
CA GLU A 98 0.15 -28.34 6.09
C GLU A 98 1.67 -28.19 6.25
N VAL A 99 2.31 -27.38 5.40
CA VAL A 99 3.75 -27.10 5.47
C VAL A 99 4.00 -25.81 6.23
N ALA A 100 4.76 -25.91 7.31
CA ALA A 100 4.98 -24.81 8.25
C ALA A 100 5.61 -23.56 7.59
N GLN A 101 6.51 -23.73 6.61
CA GLN A 101 6.98 -22.69 5.68
C GLN A 101 7.55 -23.31 4.38
N PRO A 102 7.32 -22.72 3.20
CA PRO A 102 7.87 -23.25 1.95
C PRO A 102 9.40 -23.11 1.89
N ASP A 103 10.09 -24.21 1.58
CA ASP A 103 11.55 -24.32 1.54
C ASP A 103 12.23 -23.61 0.33
N ASP A 104 11.45 -23.07 -0.63
CA ASP A 104 11.97 -22.55 -1.91
C ASP A 104 11.41 -21.13 -2.19
N TYR A 105 12.15 -20.11 -1.72
CA TYR A 105 11.89 -18.70 -1.97
C TYR A 105 12.14 -18.36 -3.45
N ARG A 106 11.08 -18.02 -4.18
CA ARG A 106 11.19 -17.60 -5.59
C ARG A 106 10.31 -16.40 -5.86
N LEU A 107 10.94 -15.23 -5.96
CA LEU A 107 10.30 -14.05 -6.53
C LEU A 107 9.92 -14.33 -8.00
N ARG A 108 8.63 -14.60 -8.27
CA ARG A 108 8.09 -14.58 -9.63
C ARG A 108 6.62 -14.12 -9.66
N ARG A 109 6.39 -12.99 -10.33
CA ARG A 109 5.11 -12.50 -10.89
C ARG A 109 3.91 -12.34 -9.92
N ILE A 110 4.13 -11.79 -8.72
CA ILE A 110 3.04 -11.44 -7.78
C ILE A 110 2.93 -9.92 -7.51
N TYR A 111 3.81 -9.09 -8.06
CA TYR A 111 3.79 -7.64 -7.79
C TYR A 111 2.57 -6.90 -8.37
N ALA A 112 2.12 -7.27 -9.58
CA ALA A 112 0.99 -6.60 -10.23
C ALA A 112 -0.34 -6.79 -9.46
N GLY A 113 -0.56 -7.96 -8.85
CA GLY A 113 -1.75 -8.23 -8.03
C GLY A 113 -1.73 -7.50 -6.69
N HIS A 114 -0.55 -7.41 -6.06
CA HIS A 114 -0.32 -6.63 -4.85
C HIS A 114 -0.58 -5.13 -5.08
N LEU A 115 -0.01 -4.56 -6.15
CA LEU A 115 -0.23 -3.16 -6.55
C LEU A 115 -1.70 -2.89 -6.89
N GLN A 116 -2.36 -3.79 -7.62
CA GLN A 116 -3.78 -3.66 -7.95
C GLN A 116 -4.66 -3.63 -6.69
N ALA A 117 -4.36 -4.45 -5.69
CA ALA A 117 -5.12 -4.44 -4.44
C ALA A 117 -4.87 -3.17 -3.60
N HIS A 118 -3.62 -2.70 -3.48
CA HIS A 118 -3.28 -1.49 -2.71
C HIS A 118 -3.86 -0.20 -3.33
N SER A 119 -3.80 -0.12 -4.65
CA SER A 119 -4.31 1.01 -5.43
C SER A 119 -5.85 1.12 -5.37
N GLU A 120 -6.59 0.00 -5.29
CA GLU A 120 -8.04 0.00 -5.04
C GLU A 120 -8.41 0.58 -3.66
N VAL A 121 -7.53 0.47 -2.66
CA VAL A 121 -7.75 1.03 -1.33
C VAL A 121 -7.62 2.55 -1.33
N GLN A 122 -6.59 3.05 -2.01
CA GLN A 122 -6.32 4.48 -2.13
C GLN A 122 -7.36 5.19 -3.03
N ASP A 123 -7.89 4.49 -4.04
CA ASP A 123 -9.02 4.93 -4.87
C ASP A 123 -10.26 5.26 -4.05
N ASN A 124 -10.62 4.39 -3.11
CA ASN A 124 -11.83 4.60 -2.31
C ASN A 124 -11.62 5.61 -1.16
N LEU A 125 -10.39 5.76 -0.69
CA LEU A 125 -9.94 6.83 0.21
C LEU A 125 -10.11 8.23 -0.39
N LEU A 126 -10.06 8.36 -1.72
CA LEU A 126 -10.34 9.61 -2.45
C LEU A 126 -11.84 9.85 -2.65
N HIS A 127 -12.61 8.78 -2.84
CA HIS A 127 -14.05 8.86 -3.07
C HIS A 127 -14.88 9.14 -1.80
N VAL A 128 -14.46 8.62 -0.63
CA VAL A 128 -15.22 8.76 0.63
C VAL A 128 -15.22 10.19 1.21
N PRO A 129 -14.11 10.95 1.23
CA PRO A 129 -14.09 12.35 1.68
C PRO A 129 -14.82 13.30 0.71
N ALA A 130 -14.69 13.07 -0.60
CA ALA A 130 -15.36 13.89 -1.62
C ALA A 130 -16.89 13.73 -1.58
N ALA A 131 -17.39 12.55 -1.20
CA ALA A 131 -18.82 12.27 -1.05
C ALA A 131 -19.42 12.82 0.26
N THR A 132 -18.60 13.02 1.30
CA THR A 132 -19.05 13.52 2.61
C THR A 132 -19.04 15.05 2.71
N ARG A 133 -18.15 15.76 1.99
CA ARG A 133 -18.07 17.24 2.03
C ARG A 133 -19.21 17.94 1.25
N ASN A 134 -19.79 17.30 0.24
CA ASN A 134 -20.85 17.88 -0.60
C ASN A 134 -22.26 17.31 -0.33
N GLY A 135 -22.49 16.60 0.78
CA GLY A 135 -23.82 16.08 1.15
C GLY A 135 -24.45 15.13 0.12
N THR A 136 -23.66 14.54 -0.77
CA THR A 136 -24.12 13.83 -1.97
C THR A 136 -23.50 12.45 -2.09
N PHE A 137 -23.61 11.63 -1.04
CA PHE A 137 -23.87 10.22 -1.28
C PHE A 137 -25.31 10.09 -1.78
N SER A 138 -25.52 10.41 -3.05
CA SER A 138 -26.71 9.99 -3.79
C SER A 138 -26.27 8.90 -4.76
N LYS A 139 -27.13 7.91 -5.03
CA LYS A 139 -26.90 6.85 -6.05
C LYS A 139 -26.42 7.39 -7.39
N ARG A 140 -26.68 8.67 -7.69
CA ARG A 140 -26.18 9.40 -8.87
C ARG A 140 -24.72 9.85 -8.75
N GLY A 141 -24.29 10.36 -7.59
CA GLY A 141 -22.93 10.88 -7.37
C GLY A 141 -21.83 9.81 -7.28
N SER A 142 -22.15 8.62 -6.79
CA SER A 142 -21.20 7.48 -6.74
C SER A 142 -21.04 6.76 -8.08
N ARG A 143 -22.07 6.76 -8.94
CA ARG A 143 -21.98 6.28 -10.33
C ARG A 143 -21.27 7.28 -11.23
N LEU A 144 -21.65 8.56 -11.17
CA LEU A 144 -21.06 9.61 -12.01
C LEU A 144 -19.54 9.71 -11.83
N ARG A 145 -19.00 9.62 -10.61
CA ARG A 145 -17.55 9.79 -10.38
C ARG A 145 -16.68 8.65 -10.90
N ARG A 146 -17.17 7.41 -10.87
CA ARG A 146 -16.42 6.24 -11.38
C ARG A 146 -16.31 6.27 -12.91
N ASP A 147 -17.36 6.74 -13.57
CA ASP A 147 -17.44 6.82 -15.03
C ASP A 147 -16.78 8.12 -15.57
N GLU A 148 -16.75 9.19 -14.77
CA GLU A 148 -16.18 10.49 -15.17
C GLU A 148 -14.65 10.56 -15.06
N PHE A 149 -14.04 9.85 -14.10
CA PHE A 149 -12.58 9.71 -13.91
C PHE A 149 -11.93 8.64 -14.81
N GLY A 150 -12.68 8.08 -15.76
CA GLY A 150 -12.16 7.06 -16.69
C GLY A 150 -12.12 5.64 -16.14
N GLY A 151 -12.92 5.33 -15.12
CA GLY A 151 -12.80 4.05 -14.40
C GLY A 151 -11.53 4.00 -13.56
N ALA A 152 -11.14 2.78 -13.17
CA ALA A 152 -10.05 2.45 -12.26
C ALA A 152 -8.63 2.91 -12.69
N SER A 153 -8.43 3.88 -13.60
CA SER A 153 -7.09 4.21 -14.12
C SER A 153 -6.36 5.30 -13.34
N GLY A 154 -6.99 6.42 -13.02
CA GLY A 154 -6.25 7.58 -12.51
C GLY A 154 -5.98 7.58 -11.00
N THR A 155 -6.90 7.06 -10.20
CA THR A 155 -6.71 6.86 -8.76
C THR A 155 -5.84 5.66 -8.45
N HIS A 156 -5.91 4.64 -9.31
CA HIS A 156 -5.00 3.50 -9.28
C HIS A 156 -3.55 3.94 -9.44
N LEU A 157 -3.29 4.85 -10.39
CA LEU A 157 -1.97 5.40 -10.65
C LEU A 157 -1.36 6.13 -9.43
N ILE A 158 -2.15 6.96 -8.73
CA ILE A 158 -1.68 7.64 -7.51
C ILE A 158 -1.38 6.61 -6.41
N GLY A 159 -2.20 5.57 -6.30
CA GLY A 159 -2.00 4.51 -5.31
C GLY A 159 -0.78 3.63 -5.58
N GLU A 160 -0.59 3.24 -6.84
CA GLU A 160 0.60 2.51 -7.29
C GLU A 160 1.87 3.32 -7.00
N TYR A 161 1.89 4.60 -7.39
CA TYR A 161 3.02 5.47 -7.14
C TYR A 161 3.30 5.64 -5.64
N PHE A 162 2.27 5.77 -4.80
CA PHE A 162 2.46 5.83 -3.35
C PHE A 162 3.11 4.56 -2.78
N GLN A 163 2.74 3.38 -3.29
CA GLN A 163 3.36 2.12 -2.88
C GLN A 163 4.82 2.04 -3.36
N VAL A 164 5.09 2.40 -4.62
CA VAL A 164 6.46 2.45 -5.17
C VAL A 164 7.34 3.42 -4.38
N GLN A 165 6.79 4.57 -3.95
CA GLN A 165 7.49 5.49 -3.04
C GLN A 165 7.80 4.82 -1.71
N ASP A 166 6.86 4.07 -1.11
CA ASP A 166 7.09 3.37 0.16
C ASP A 166 8.23 2.36 0.04
N ASP A 167 8.22 1.51 -0.98
CA ASP A 167 9.27 0.52 -1.27
C ASP A 167 10.66 1.16 -1.45
N VAL A 168 10.73 2.28 -2.18
CA VAL A 168 11.98 3.03 -2.38
C VAL A 168 12.45 3.63 -1.06
N MET A 169 11.53 4.19 -0.28
CA MET A 169 11.85 4.79 1.02
C MET A 169 12.28 3.73 2.05
N ASP A 170 11.68 2.55 2.04
CA ASP A 170 12.01 1.43 2.93
C ASP A 170 13.50 1.05 2.81
N CYS A 171 14.01 1.02 1.57
CA CYS A 171 15.41 0.70 1.31
C CYS A 171 16.38 1.88 1.55
N PHE A 172 16.03 3.09 1.10
CA PHE A 172 16.99 4.20 1.00
C PHE A 172 16.79 5.35 2.00
N THR A 173 15.64 5.45 2.66
CA THR A 173 15.39 6.54 3.61
C THR A 173 15.85 6.14 5.02
N PRO A 174 16.61 7.00 5.72
CA PRO A 174 17.03 6.72 7.09
C PRO A 174 15.83 6.50 8.03
N PRO A 175 15.88 5.52 8.95
CA PRO A 175 14.77 5.21 9.86
C PRO A 175 14.31 6.40 10.70
N GLU A 176 15.20 7.35 11.02
CA GLU A 176 14.89 8.55 11.79
C GLU A 176 13.98 9.50 11.02
N GLN A 177 14.10 9.53 9.69
CA GLN A 177 13.25 10.33 8.82
C GLN A 177 11.94 9.61 8.50
N LEU A 178 12.02 8.30 8.21
CA LEU A 178 10.86 7.50 7.81
C LEU A 178 9.94 7.19 8.99
N GLY A 179 10.50 7.06 10.20
CA GLY A 179 9.76 6.67 11.40
C GLY A 179 9.39 5.19 11.45
N LYS A 180 9.95 4.36 10.56
CA LYS A 180 10.01 2.89 10.62
C LYS A 180 11.42 2.42 10.22
N VAL A 181 11.80 1.22 10.66
CA VAL A 181 12.98 0.52 10.12
C VAL A 181 12.48 -0.28 8.93
N GLY A 182 13.11 -0.13 7.76
CA GLY A 182 12.73 -0.90 6.59
C GLY A 182 13.09 -2.38 6.75
N THR A 183 12.21 -3.26 6.28
CA THR A 183 12.34 -4.72 6.40
C THR A 183 12.16 -5.44 5.07
N ASP A 184 11.92 -4.72 3.97
CA ASP A 184 11.55 -5.34 2.68
C ASP A 184 12.59 -6.34 2.16
N ILE A 185 13.88 -6.05 2.37
CA ILE A 185 14.97 -6.92 1.90
C ILE A 185 15.06 -8.18 2.75
N GLU A 186 14.98 -8.02 4.07
CA GLU A 186 15.05 -9.08 5.07
C GLU A 186 13.86 -10.04 4.96
N ASP A 187 12.68 -9.51 4.68
CA ASP A 187 11.42 -10.26 4.58
C ASP A 187 11.19 -10.81 3.17
N ALA A 188 12.17 -10.65 2.27
CA ALA A 188 12.10 -11.07 0.87
C ALA A 188 10.88 -10.50 0.12
N LYS A 189 10.41 -9.30 0.50
CA LYS A 189 9.23 -8.67 -0.08
C LYS A 189 9.40 -8.51 -1.58
N CYS A 190 8.30 -8.67 -2.31
CA CYS A 190 8.28 -8.46 -3.75
C CYS A 190 8.17 -6.96 -4.07
N SER A 191 9.13 -6.15 -3.62
CA SER A 191 9.11 -4.70 -3.79
C SER A 191 9.37 -4.28 -5.25
N TRP A 192 9.00 -3.04 -5.57
CA TRP A 192 9.32 -2.38 -6.84
C TRP A 192 10.82 -2.46 -7.16
N LEU A 193 11.68 -2.28 -6.15
CA LEU A 193 13.13 -2.34 -6.31
C LEU A 193 13.59 -3.75 -6.73
N ALA A 194 13.06 -4.80 -6.09
CA ALA A 194 13.40 -6.18 -6.43
C ALA A 194 12.95 -6.53 -7.85
N VAL A 195 11.71 -6.18 -8.22
CA VAL A 195 11.16 -6.45 -9.55
C VAL A 195 11.92 -5.68 -10.64
N THR A 196 12.16 -4.39 -10.44
CA THR A 196 12.87 -3.53 -11.40
C THR A 196 14.32 -3.98 -11.57
N PHE A 197 14.99 -4.34 -10.49
CA PHE A 197 16.34 -4.92 -10.55
C PHE A 197 16.38 -6.21 -11.38
N LEU A 198 15.52 -7.18 -11.04
CA LEU A 198 15.48 -8.48 -11.72
C LEU A 198 15.07 -8.37 -13.19
N GLY A 199 14.32 -7.34 -13.57
CA GLY A 199 13.93 -7.07 -14.96
C GLY A 199 15.08 -6.65 -15.87
N LYS A 200 16.20 -6.14 -15.32
CA LYS A 200 17.34 -5.64 -16.10
C LYS A 200 18.72 -6.18 -15.68
N ALA A 201 18.80 -6.87 -14.56
CA ALA A 201 20.04 -7.45 -14.05
C ALA A 201 20.57 -8.57 -14.97
N ASN A 202 21.90 -8.65 -15.11
CA ASN A 202 22.55 -9.76 -15.80
C ASN A 202 22.62 -11.03 -14.93
N ALA A 203 23.00 -12.17 -15.51
CA ALA A 203 23.02 -13.46 -14.81
C ALA A 203 23.88 -13.47 -13.53
N ALA A 204 25.02 -12.78 -13.52
CA ALA A 204 25.89 -12.69 -12.35
C ALA A 204 25.26 -11.85 -11.24
N GLN A 205 24.66 -10.72 -11.59
CA GLN A 205 23.92 -9.87 -10.66
C GLN A 205 22.71 -10.59 -10.06
N VAL A 206 21.97 -11.37 -10.86
CA VAL A 206 20.84 -12.18 -10.38
C VAL A 206 21.31 -13.27 -9.42
N ALA A 207 22.41 -13.95 -9.72
CA ALA A 207 22.97 -14.97 -8.83
C ALA A 207 23.42 -14.37 -7.48
N GLU A 208 24.09 -13.21 -7.52
CA GLU A 208 24.50 -12.49 -6.32
C GLU A 208 23.28 -12.02 -5.51
N PHE A 209 22.25 -11.47 -6.17
CA PHE A 209 21.02 -11.06 -5.51
C PHE A 209 20.34 -12.23 -4.78
N LYS A 210 20.17 -13.38 -5.44
CA LYS A 210 19.56 -14.58 -4.85
C LYS A 210 20.32 -15.13 -3.65
N ALA A 211 21.64 -14.94 -3.59
CA ALA A 211 22.45 -15.40 -2.46
C ALA A 211 22.30 -14.51 -1.21
N ASN A 212 21.75 -13.30 -1.36
CA ASN A 212 21.74 -12.27 -0.31
C ASN A 212 20.34 -11.74 0.06
N TYR A 213 19.33 -11.86 -0.81
CA TYR A 213 17.97 -11.36 -0.55
C TYR A 213 17.18 -12.29 0.38
N GLY A 214 16.34 -11.74 1.27
CA GLY A 214 15.54 -12.52 2.23
C GLY A 214 16.31 -12.98 3.46
N GLU A 215 17.39 -12.28 3.81
CA GLU A 215 18.31 -12.67 4.87
C GLU A 215 18.45 -11.53 5.88
N LYS A 216 18.39 -11.85 7.17
CA LYS A 216 18.48 -10.86 8.26
C LYS A 216 19.91 -10.40 8.57
N ASP A 217 20.91 -10.95 7.86
CA ASP A 217 22.32 -10.56 8.01
C ASP A 217 22.54 -9.15 7.42
N PRO A 218 22.96 -8.15 8.22
CA PRO A 218 23.23 -6.80 7.73
C PRO A 218 24.23 -6.73 6.57
N ALA A 219 25.20 -7.65 6.51
CA ALA A 219 26.16 -7.69 5.42
C ALA A 219 25.51 -8.11 4.09
N LYS A 220 24.57 -9.08 4.13
CA LYS A 220 23.79 -9.51 2.96
C LYS A 220 22.82 -8.42 2.50
N VAL A 221 22.13 -7.76 3.44
CA VAL A 221 21.27 -6.60 3.15
C VAL A 221 22.08 -5.49 2.45
N ALA A 222 23.28 -5.18 2.94
CA ALA A 222 24.15 -4.18 2.32
C ALA A 222 24.59 -4.56 0.89
N VAL A 223 24.76 -5.86 0.59
CA VAL A 223 25.04 -6.33 -0.77
C VAL A 223 23.85 -6.05 -1.69
N VAL A 224 22.61 -6.32 -1.26
CA VAL A 224 21.39 -6.03 -2.03
C VAL A 224 21.28 -4.53 -2.30
N LYS A 225 21.43 -3.68 -1.27
CA LYS A 225 21.40 -2.21 -1.44
C LYS A 225 22.46 -1.73 -2.44
N ARG A 226 23.67 -2.29 -2.38
CA ARG A 226 24.74 -2.01 -3.35
C ARG A 226 24.36 -2.42 -4.77
N LEU A 227 23.72 -3.59 -4.95
CA LEU A 227 23.27 -4.05 -6.26
C LEU A 227 22.22 -3.08 -6.85
N TYR A 228 21.26 -2.62 -6.04
CA TYR A 228 20.30 -1.61 -6.45
C TYR A 228 20.95 -0.28 -6.85
N SER A 229 21.91 0.22 -6.05
CA SER A 229 22.66 1.43 -6.40
C SER A 229 23.47 1.27 -7.69
N LYS A 230 24.15 0.13 -7.89
CA LYS A 230 24.92 -0.15 -9.12
C LYS A 230 24.03 -0.30 -10.35
N ALA A 231 22.82 -0.82 -10.17
CA ALA A 231 21.82 -0.89 -11.23
C ALA A 231 21.16 0.48 -11.50
N ASN A 232 21.48 1.52 -10.72
CA ASN A 232 20.95 2.87 -10.87
C ASN A 232 19.42 2.96 -10.75
N LEU A 233 18.83 2.20 -9.81
CA LEU A 233 17.36 2.14 -9.65
C LEU A 233 16.73 3.48 -9.24
N GLN A 234 17.50 4.38 -8.62
CA GLN A 234 17.02 5.74 -8.32
C GLN A 234 16.73 6.54 -9.60
N ALA A 235 17.49 6.30 -10.68
CA ALA A 235 17.22 6.92 -11.96
C ALA A 235 15.99 6.31 -12.65
N ASP A 236 15.78 4.99 -12.53
CA ASP A 236 14.55 4.36 -13.01
C ASP A 236 13.32 4.89 -12.26
N PHE A 237 13.45 5.10 -10.94
CA PHE A 237 12.38 5.66 -10.12
C PHE A 237 12.06 7.10 -10.55
N ALA A 238 13.07 7.94 -10.77
CA ALA A 238 12.88 9.30 -11.27
C ALA A 238 12.21 9.33 -12.66
N ALA A 239 12.56 8.39 -13.54
CA ALA A 239 11.92 8.26 -14.85
C ALA A 239 10.45 7.79 -14.74
N TYR A 240 10.18 6.81 -13.87
CA TYR A 240 8.82 6.35 -13.56
C TYR A 240 7.98 7.49 -12.96
N GLU A 241 8.50 8.20 -11.98
CA GLU A 241 7.85 9.35 -11.34
C GLU A 241 7.49 10.44 -12.34
N ALA A 242 8.41 10.80 -13.26
CA ALA A 242 8.14 11.79 -14.29
C ALA A 242 6.96 11.39 -15.21
N GLU A 243 6.84 10.10 -15.52
CA GLU A 243 5.73 9.59 -16.31
C GLU A 243 4.41 9.60 -15.53
N VAL A 244 4.43 9.17 -14.25
CA VAL A 244 3.27 9.26 -13.36
C VAL A 244 2.78 10.70 -13.23
N VAL A 245 3.69 11.66 -13.02
CA VAL A 245 3.35 13.10 -12.96
C VAL A 245 2.60 13.53 -14.22
N ARG A 246 3.14 13.20 -15.39
CA ARG A 246 2.55 13.55 -16.69
C ARG A 246 1.15 12.97 -16.85
N GLU A 247 0.95 11.71 -16.47
CA GLU A 247 -0.34 11.03 -16.57
C GLU A 247 -1.37 11.58 -15.56
N VAL A 248 -0.98 11.78 -14.30
CA VAL A 248 -1.87 12.34 -13.26
C VAL A 248 -2.29 13.76 -13.62
N GLU A 249 -1.37 14.61 -14.10
CA GLU A 249 -1.70 15.97 -14.54
C GLU A 249 -2.68 15.96 -15.72
N SER A 250 -2.47 15.09 -16.71
CA SER A 250 -3.40 14.90 -17.83
C SER A 250 -4.80 14.48 -17.36
N LEU A 251 -4.87 13.55 -16.41
CA LEU A 251 -6.13 13.09 -15.82
C LEU A 251 -6.85 14.23 -15.07
N ILE A 252 -6.12 15.02 -14.29
CA ILE A 252 -6.67 16.19 -13.59
C ILE A 252 -7.25 17.21 -14.59
N GLU A 253 -6.57 17.49 -15.71
CA GLU A 253 -7.11 18.38 -16.75
C GLU A 253 -8.39 17.83 -17.38
N GLN A 254 -8.44 16.53 -17.68
CA GLN A 254 -9.65 15.88 -18.19
C GLN A 254 -10.82 15.98 -17.20
N LEU A 255 -10.53 15.87 -15.90
CA LEU A 255 -11.52 16.00 -14.84
C LEU A 255 -12.03 17.42 -14.66
N LYS A 256 -11.19 18.43 -14.86
CA LYS A 256 -11.61 19.84 -14.79
C LYS A 256 -12.74 20.13 -15.76
N VAL A 257 -12.80 19.45 -16.91
CA VAL A 257 -13.88 19.61 -17.90
C VAL A 257 -15.24 19.18 -17.35
N LYS A 258 -15.29 18.08 -16.58
CA LYS A 258 -16.55 17.49 -16.10
C LYS A 258 -16.91 17.92 -14.67
N SER A 259 -15.90 18.00 -13.80
CA SER A 259 -16.06 18.24 -12.37
C SER A 259 -14.89 19.07 -11.81
N PRO A 260 -14.88 20.40 -12.01
CA PRO A 260 -13.78 21.28 -11.58
C PRO A 260 -13.42 21.15 -10.10
N THR A 261 -14.41 21.16 -9.21
CA THR A 261 -14.20 21.05 -7.76
C THR A 261 -13.62 19.69 -7.35
N PHE A 262 -13.99 18.62 -8.06
CA PHE A 262 -13.41 17.30 -7.79
C PHE A 262 -11.98 17.20 -8.28
N ALA A 263 -11.69 17.73 -9.48
CA ALA A 263 -10.33 17.81 -10.01
C ALA A 263 -9.39 18.58 -9.07
N GLU A 264 -9.86 19.67 -8.46
CA GLU A 264 -9.08 20.41 -7.46
C GLU A 264 -8.81 19.57 -6.20
N SER A 265 -9.82 18.82 -5.72
CA SER A 265 -9.64 17.92 -4.57
C SER A 265 -8.59 16.83 -4.86
N VAL A 266 -8.58 16.31 -6.09
CA VAL A 266 -7.60 15.31 -6.56
C VAL A 266 -6.22 15.93 -6.68
N ALA A 267 -6.09 17.15 -7.21
CA ALA A 267 -4.83 17.87 -7.29
C ALA A 267 -4.21 18.09 -5.91
N VAL A 268 -5.02 18.43 -4.89
CA VAL A 268 -4.54 18.56 -3.50
C VAL A 268 -4.02 17.23 -2.95
N VAL A 269 -4.67 16.11 -3.29
CA VAL A 269 -4.19 14.78 -2.84
C VAL A 269 -2.91 14.43 -3.57
N TRP A 270 -2.86 14.63 -4.89
CA TRP A 270 -1.66 14.42 -5.69
C TRP A 270 -0.47 15.23 -5.17
N GLU A 271 -0.65 16.51 -4.86
CA GLU A 271 0.43 17.36 -4.32
C GLU A 271 1.00 16.81 -3.01
N LYS A 272 0.13 16.30 -2.12
CA LYS A 272 0.55 15.69 -0.86
C LYS A 272 1.28 14.36 -1.05
N THR A 273 0.92 13.60 -2.08
CA THR A 273 1.57 12.33 -2.45
C THR A 273 2.93 12.57 -3.12
N HIS A 274 2.98 13.41 -4.17
CA HIS A 274 4.21 13.66 -4.94
C HIS A 274 5.31 14.32 -4.08
N LYS A 275 4.98 15.28 -3.22
CA LYS A 275 5.97 15.96 -2.36
C LYS A 275 6.28 15.21 -1.06
N ARG A 276 5.86 13.95 -0.94
CA ARG A 276 6.01 13.15 0.27
C ARG A 276 7.48 12.86 0.55
N LYS A 277 7.86 13.00 1.82
CA LYS A 277 9.21 12.66 2.33
C LYS A 277 9.19 11.57 3.42
N LYS A 278 7.99 11.10 3.77
CA LYS A 278 7.68 10.06 4.78
C LYS A 278 6.21 9.64 4.73
#